data_AF-A0A075FXN7-F1
#
_entry.id   AF-A0A075FXN7-F1
#
_cell.length_a   1.000
_cell.length_b   1.000
_cell.length_c   1.000
_cell.angle_alpha   90.00
_cell.angle_beta   90.00
_cell.angle_gamma   90.00
#
_symmetry.space_group_name_H-M   'P 1'
#
loop_
_entity.id
_entity.type
_entity.pdbx_description
1 polymer ?
#
loop_
_entity_poly.entity_id
_entity_poly.type
_entity_poly.pdbx_seq_one_letter_code
_entity_poly.pdbx_strand_id
1 'polypeptide(L)'
;MDIFGHTCIPRIISLDYTGTQFEIYNKISRNYEYSFLFESLTGPEELSETSIMGFDPEFVVKGYYDKVTIQGRDGSIETIVTDEPLVVIKNLVKKTDDQTYRYLGGAVGVINYDAIRLWEKIPRRHNTTEPIMEFGIYNDGILFDNKQKKSLYFYYEENRVDEIKTSEPIFDDFKMSKISTNLDKDEFSKIVESAKKYIYDGDVFQVVLSRKFSFEAHGDYLKVYEKLRSLNPSPYLYHLKMGKKITIGSSPEMLLRVTNDQVETFPIAGTRKISDDETKNKKLRQELVSDEKELAEHTMLVDLGRNDIGKVCDYGTVRVNKLMEVKQFSHVQHMVTHVVGKLNKNYDMYDAFKAVFPAGTVSGAPKVRAMEIIDELEPESRGPYAGAVGYFSFNGCCDFAIAIRSIFADDNSGFVQAGAGIVFDSISDNELKETEHKANAMITALMEASK
;
A
#
# COMPACT_ATOMS: atom_id res chain seq x y z
N MET A 1 -31.02 4.27 13.29
CA MET A 1 -30.25 4.52 14.53
C MET A 1 -29.57 5.86 14.35
N ASP A 2 -29.64 6.74 15.34
CA ASP A 2 -29.14 8.10 15.27
C ASP A 2 -27.61 8.13 15.15
N ILE A 3 -27.07 8.40 13.96
CA ILE A 3 -25.61 8.50 13.68
C ILE A 3 -25.25 9.97 13.45
N PHE A 4 -25.40 10.81 14.47
CA PHE A 4 -24.81 12.15 14.50
C PHE A 4 -24.31 12.48 15.91
N GLY A 5 -22.99 12.64 16.08
CA GLY A 5 -22.44 13.61 17.03
C GLY A 5 -21.82 13.12 18.33
N HIS A 6 -21.58 11.83 18.56
CA HIS A 6 -20.73 11.44 19.69
C HIS A 6 -19.27 11.42 19.26
N THR A 7 -18.52 12.47 19.64
CA THR A 7 -17.06 12.42 19.65
C THR A 7 -16.66 11.30 20.60
N CYS A 8 -16.14 10.19 20.07
CA CYS A 8 -15.64 9.10 20.88
C CYS A 8 -14.24 9.47 21.35
N ILE A 9 -13.96 9.39 22.65
CA ILE A 9 -12.62 9.70 23.19
C ILE A 9 -11.90 8.36 23.40
N PRO A 10 -10.75 8.13 22.73
CA PRO A 10 -9.99 6.91 22.95
C PRO A 10 -9.35 6.95 24.34
N ARG A 11 -9.31 5.79 24.99
CA ARG A 11 -8.51 5.57 26.20
C ARG A 11 -7.27 4.80 25.80
N ILE A 12 -6.11 5.23 26.29
CA ILE A 12 -4.82 4.63 25.97
C ILE A 12 -4.17 4.16 27.27
N ILE A 13 -3.80 2.88 27.33
CA ILE A 13 -3.13 2.26 28.48
C ILE A 13 -1.81 1.64 28.04
N SER A 14 -0.86 1.53 28.97
CA SER A 14 0.41 0.83 28.72
C SER A 14 0.19 -0.68 28.79
N LEU A 15 0.89 -1.43 27.93
CA LEU A 15 0.97 -2.88 27.98
C LEU A 15 2.35 -3.32 28.44
N ASP A 16 2.40 -4.32 29.31
CA ASP A 16 3.65 -4.96 29.77
C ASP A 16 4.09 -6.09 28.83
N TYR A 17 3.97 -5.87 27.52
CA TYR A 17 4.46 -6.80 26.50
C TYR A 17 5.95 -6.60 26.25
N THR A 18 6.70 -7.70 26.30
CA THR A 18 8.14 -7.72 26.03
C THR A 18 8.41 -8.24 24.61
N GLY A 19 9.43 -7.68 23.98
CA GLY A 19 9.85 -8.03 22.62
C GLY A 19 9.65 -6.91 21.61
N THR A 20 10.00 -7.22 20.38
CA THR A 20 9.77 -6.37 19.21
C THR A 20 8.31 -6.40 18.78
N GLN A 21 7.89 -5.40 18.01
CA GLN A 21 6.54 -5.33 17.45
C GLN A 21 6.16 -6.58 16.64
N PHE A 22 7.11 -7.20 15.94
CA PHE A 22 6.86 -8.43 15.19
C PHE A 22 6.68 -9.64 16.10
N GLU A 23 7.49 -9.79 17.16
CA GLU A 23 7.34 -10.88 18.11
C GLU A 23 6.01 -10.81 18.85
N ILE A 24 5.59 -9.60 19.25
CA ILE A 24 4.29 -9.35 19.88
C ILE A 24 3.17 -9.74 18.92
N TYR A 25 3.23 -9.24 17.67
CA TYR A 25 2.22 -9.55 16.68
C TYR A 25 2.14 -11.04 16.35
N ASN A 26 3.28 -11.72 16.20
CA ASN A 26 3.36 -13.16 15.92
C ASN A 26 2.63 -13.99 17.00
N LYS A 27 2.75 -13.61 18.27
CA LYS A 27 2.03 -14.27 19.38
C LYS A 27 0.51 -14.06 19.29
N ILE A 28 0.07 -12.88 18.85
CA ILE A 28 -1.35 -12.48 18.82
C ILE A 28 -2.03 -13.03 17.56
N SER A 29 -1.50 -12.74 16.36
CA SER A 29 -2.15 -12.95 15.06
C SER A 29 -2.50 -14.42 14.78
N ARG A 30 -1.82 -15.37 15.42
CA ARG A 30 -2.11 -16.81 15.33
C ARG A 30 -3.51 -17.17 15.85
N ASN A 31 -4.05 -16.38 16.76
CA ASN A 31 -5.33 -16.64 17.41
C ASN A 31 -6.54 -16.00 16.68
N TYR A 32 -6.30 -15.25 15.61
CA TYR A 32 -7.32 -14.46 14.94
C TYR A 32 -7.35 -14.71 13.43
N GLU A 33 -8.56 -14.76 12.89
CA GLU A 33 -8.77 -14.88 11.44
C GLU A 33 -8.52 -13.55 10.72
N TYR A 34 -8.78 -12.44 11.41
CA TYR A 34 -8.59 -11.07 10.93
C TYR A 34 -7.57 -10.37 11.82
N SER A 35 -6.41 -10.01 11.26
CA SER A 35 -5.36 -9.30 11.99
C SER A 35 -4.44 -8.55 11.04
N PHE A 36 -3.79 -7.51 11.54
CA PHE A 36 -2.79 -6.79 10.77
C PHE A 36 -1.65 -6.28 11.63
N LEU A 37 -0.51 -6.09 10.98
CA LEU A 37 0.64 -5.37 11.49
C LEU A 37 1.14 -4.46 10.39
N PHE A 38 1.15 -3.14 10.64
CA PHE A 38 1.88 -2.18 9.82
C PHE A 38 3.10 -1.67 10.59
N GLU A 39 4.25 -1.74 9.95
CA GLU A 39 5.54 -1.33 10.49
C GLU A 39 6.20 -0.31 9.57
N SER A 40 7.03 0.54 10.18
CA SER A 40 7.98 1.35 9.46
C SER A 40 9.35 1.16 10.11
N LEU A 41 10.16 0.28 9.54
CA LEU A 41 11.47 -0.10 10.08
C LEU A 41 12.59 0.84 9.63
N THR A 42 12.51 1.36 8.40
CA THR A 42 13.56 2.13 7.76
C THR A 42 12.97 3.29 6.96
N GLY A 43 13.58 4.47 7.06
CA GLY A 43 13.13 5.66 6.36
C GLY A 43 13.45 6.94 7.13
N PRO A 44 13.08 8.10 6.58
CA PRO A 44 13.18 9.39 7.29
C PRO A 44 12.40 9.31 8.60
N GLU A 45 12.85 10.01 9.66
CA GLU A 45 12.14 10.04 10.96
C GLU A 45 10.65 10.37 10.82
N GLU A 46 10.29 11.17 9.82
CA GLU A 46 8.92 11.54 9.42
C GLU A 46 8.02 10.33 9.05
N LEU A 47 8.60 9.17 8.73
CA LEU A 47 7.88 7.95 8.33
C LEU A 47 7.91 6.85 9.42
N SER A 48 8.83 6.87 10.40
CA SER A 48 9.22 5.69 11.20
C SER A 48 8.85 5.68 12.70
N GLU A 49 7.74 6.32 13.09
CA GLU A 49 7.47 6.62 14.51
C GLU A 49 6.72 5.54 15.30
N THR A 50 5.72 4.89 14.71
CA THR A 50 4.82 3.98 15.43
C THR A 50 4.42 2.81 14.55
N SER A 51 4.53 1.60 15.07
CA SER A 51 3.97 0.40 14.43
C SER A 51 2.56 0.17 14.97
N ILE A 52 1.63 -0.28 14.13
CA ILE A 52 0.24 -0.47 14.51
C ILE A 52 -0.21 -1.90 14.28
N MET A 53 -0.98 -2.42 15.24
CA MET A 53 -1.52 -3.77 15.20
C MET A 53 -3.01 -3.75 15.50
N GLY A 54 -3.76 -4.59 14.81
CA GLY A 54 -5.16 -4.85 15.12
C GLY A 54 -5.48 -6.32 14.92
N PHE A 55 -6.54 -6.74 15.59
CA PHE A 55 -7.06 -8.10 15.58
C PHE A 55 -8.56 -8.05 15.82
N ASP A 56 -9.29 -9.01 15.27
CA ASP A 56 -10.72 -9.20 15.52
C ASP A 56 -11.55 -7.91 15.34
N PRO A 57 -11.68 -7.37 14.12
CA PRO A 57 -12.40 -6.13 13.86
C PRO A 57 -13.89 -6.28 14.26
N GLU A 58 -14.55 -5.18 14.59
CA GLU A 58 -15.99 -5.15 14.84
C GLU A 58 -16.78 -5.59 13.59
N PHE A 59 -16.34 -5.09 12.43
CA PHE A 59 -16.91 -5.41 11.14
C PHE A 59 -15.84 -5.74 10.12
N VAL A 60 -16.13 -6.71 9.24
CA VAL A 60 -15.40 -6.95 7.99
C VAL A 60 -16.27 -6.46 6.85
N VAL A 61 -15.75 -5.50 6.09
CA VAL A 61 -16.47 -4.77 5.03
C VAL A 61 -15.84 -5.11 3.70
N LYS A 62 -16.63 -5.66 2.77
CA LYS A 62 -16.20 -5.97 1.41
C LYS A 62 -17.00 -5.14 0.42
N GLY A 63 -16.31 -4.30 -0.35
CA GLY A 63 -16.89 -3.47 -1.38
C GLY A 63 -16.77 -4.09 -2.76
N TYR A 64 -17.88 -4.09 -3.50
CA TYR A 64 -18.00 -4.45 -4.90
C TYR A 64 -18.43 -3.21 -5.70
N TYR A 65 -18.58 -3.37 -7.01
CA TYR A 65 -19.05 -2.27 -7.88
C TYR A 65 -20.51 -1.88 -7.64
N ASP A 66 -21.32 -2.80 -7.13
CA ASP A 66 -22.78 -2.68 -7.05
C ASP A 66 -23.33 -2.95 -5.63
N LYS A 67 -22.46 -3.31 -4.69
CA LYS A 67 -22.85 -3.61 -3.31
C LYS A 67 -21.70 -3.54 -2.33
N VAL A 68 -22.04 -3.48 -1.06
CA VAL A 68 -21.15 -3.70 0.08
C VAL A 68 -21.73 -4.80 0.96
N THR A 69 -20.89 -5.73 1.41
CA THR A 69 -21.25 -6.69 2.46
C THR A 69 -20.53 -6.33 3.75
N ILE A 70 -21.28 -6.25 4.85
CA ILE A 70 -20.77 -5.96 6.19
C ILE A 70 -21.01 -7.21 7.05
N GLN A 71 -19.93 -7.79 7.56
CA GLN A 71 -19.99 -8.96 8.45
C GLN A 71 -19.59 -8.56 9.86
N GLY A 72 -20.48 -8.74 10.84
CA GLY A 72 -20.19 -8.52 12.26
C GLY A 72 -19.46 -9.69 12.91
N ARG A 73 -18.85 -9.45 14.08
CA ARG A 73 -18.20 -10.51 14.90
C ARG A 73 -19.14 -11.65 15.29
N ASP A 74 -20.43 -11.36 15.44
CA ASP A 74 -21.48 -12.34 15.75
C ASP A 74 -21.84 -13.25 14.55
N GLY A 75 -21.22 -13.02 13.39
CA GLY A 75 -21.48 -13.74 12.14
C GLY A 75 -22.67 -13.20 11.36
N SER A 76 -23.32 -12.12 11.82
CA SER A 76 -24.34 -11.42 11.05
C SER A 76 -23.74 -10.86 9.75
N ILE A 77 -24.51 -10.93 8.66
CA ILE A 77 -24.11 -10.38 7.36
C ILE A 77 -25.22 -9.47 6.86
N GLU A 78 -24.89 -8.21 6.64
CA GLU A 78 -25.73 -7.24 5.95
C GLU A 78 -25.18 -7.00 4.54
N THR A 79 -26.08 -6.83 3.57
CA THR A 79 -25.71 -6.43 2.21
C THR A 79 -26.44 -5.16 1.83
N ILE A 80 -25.68 -4.15 1.44
CA ILE A 80 -26.17 -2.84 1.01
C ILE A 80 -25.91 -2.71 -0.49
N VAL A 81 -26.95 -2.51 -1.30
CA VAL A 81 -26.80 -2.22 -2.74
C VAL A 81 -26.39 -0.77 -2.89
N THR A 82 -25.26 -0.52 -3.55
CA THR A 82 -24.68 0.83 -3.73
C THR A 82 -23.59 0.80 -4.80
N ASP A 83 -23.44 1.89 -5.53
CA ASP A 83 -22.32 2.17 -6.42
C ASP A 83 -21.20 3.00 -5.74
N GLU A 84 -21.39 3.38 -4.47
CA GLU A 84 -20.44 4.15 -3.66
C GLU A 84 -19.94 3.36 -2.43
N PRO A 85 -19.19 2.26 -2.61
CA PRO A 85 -18.76 1.41 -1.50
C PRO A 85 -17.88 2.14 -0.47
N LEU A 86 -17.07 3.10 -0.91
CA LEU A 86 -16.21 3.89 -0.02
C LEU A 86 -17.01 4.79 0.92
N VAL A 87 -18.20 5.25 0.50
CA VAL A 87 -19.10 6.05 1.34
C VAL A 87 -19.69 5.19 2.46
N VAL A 88 -19.99 3.92 2.20
CA VAL A 88 -20.43 2.99 3.25
C VAL A 88 -19.34 2.78 4.30
N ILE A 89 -18.08 2.60 3.87
CA ILE A 89 -16.93 2.50 4.80
C ILE A 89 -16.80 3.78 5.63
N LYS A 90 -16.90 4.95 4.99
CA LYS A 90 -16.89 6.26 5.67
C LYS A 90 -17.96 6.37 6.76
N ASN A 91 -19.15 5.81 6.53
CA ASN A 91 -20.25 5.85 7.50
C ASN A 91 -20.06 4.89 8.68
N LEU A 92 -19.21 3.86 8.55
CA LEU A 92 -18.86 2.94 9.64
C LEU A 92 -17.73 3.45 10.53
N VAL A 93 -16.97 4.44 10.06
CA VAL A 93 -15.83 5.02 10.77
C VAL A 93 -16.33 6.08 11.76
N LYS A 94 -16.07 5.86 13.06
CA LYS A 94 -16.37 6.81 14.15
C LYS A 94 -15.57 8.11 13.99
N LYS A 95 -15.91 9.13 14.78
CA LYS A 95 -15.18 10.42 14.80
C LYS A 95 -14.58 10.69 16.18
N THR A 96 -13.31 11.10 16.20
CA THR A 96 -12.62 11.63 17.38
C THR A 96 -11.83 12.88 17.01
N ASP A 97 -11.67 13.78 17.97
CA ASP A 97 -10.80 14.97 17.83
C ASP A 97 -9.38 14.70 18.39
N ASP A 98 -9.11 13.49 18.88
CA ASP A 98 -7.79 13.10 19.42
C ASP A 98 -6.75 12.92 18.30
N GLN A 99 -5.71 13.75 18.34
CA GLN A 99 -4.60 13.76 17.38
C GLN A 99 -3.28 13.27 18.00
N THR A 100 -3.32 12.61 19.16
CA THR A 100 -2.12 12.12 19.87
C THR A 100 -1.34 11.13 19.02
N TYR A 101 -2.04 10.30 18.25
CA TYR A 101 -1.47 9.36 17.29
C TYR A 101 -2.19 9.47 15.95
N ARG A 102 -1.47 9.23 14.84
CA ARG A 102 -2.07 9.21 13.50
C ARG A 102 -3.12 8.12 13.32
N TYR A 103 -3.03 7.04 14.11
CA TYR A 103 -4.00 5.96 14.10
C TYR A 103 -4.55 5.72 15.50
N LEU A 104 -5.86 5.87 15.65
CA LEU A 104 -6.63 5.62 16.87
C LEU A 104 -7.92 4.86 16.52
N GLY A 105 -7.78 3.73 15.83
CA GLY A 105 -8.91 2.96 15.33
C GLY A 105 -9.46 3.51 14.03
N GLY A 106 -10.21 2.70 13.30
CA GLY A 106 -10.60 3.03 11.93
C GLY A 106 -10.83 1.83 11.02
N ALA A 107 -10.97 2.12 9.73
CA ALA A 107 -10.99 1.12 8.68
C ALA A 107 -9.56 0.82 8.22
N VAL A 108 -9.12 -0.44 8.35
CA VAL A 108 -7.79 -0.91 7.91
C VAL A 108 -7.95 -1.99 6.84
N GLY A 109 -7.25 -1.88 5.72
CA GLY A 109 -7.52 -2.77 4.61
C GLY A 109 -6.76 -2.51 3.32
N VAL A 110 -7.31 -3.06 2.24
CA VAL A 110 -6.79 -2.98 0.87
C VAL A 110 -7.85 -2.38 -0.05
N ILE A 111 -7.43 -1.48 -0.93
CA ILE A 111 -8.20 -1.03 -2.10
C ILE A 111 -7.49 -1.54 -3.34
N ASN A 112 -8.16 -2.36 -4.14
CA ASN A 112 -7.61 -2.89 -5.37
C ASN A 112 -7.46 -1.79 -6.41
N TYR A 113 -6.44 -1.91 -7.28
CA TYR A 113 -6.23 -1.00 -8.41
C TYR A 113 -7.51 -0.82 -9.23
N ASP A 114 -8.26 -1.91 -9.42
CA ASP A 114 -9.50 -1.90 -10.21
C ASP A 114 -10.59 -0.98 -9.65
N ALA A 115 -10.54 -0.61 -8.36
CA ALA A 115 -11.49 0.32 -7.74
C ALA A 115 -11.49 1.71 -8.39
N ILE A 116 -10.44 2.08 -9.13
CA ILE A 116 -10.39 3.35 -9.89
C ILE A 116 -11.58 3.49 -10.84
N ARG A 117 -12.15 2.38 -11.33
CA ARG A 117 -13.31 2.37 -12.23
C ARG A 117 -14.61 2.84 -11.56
N LEU A 118 -14.61 3.04 -10.24
CA LEU A 118 -15.69 3.73 -9.53
C LEU A 118 -15.65 5.25 -9.76
N TRP A 119 -14.48 5.81 -10.03
CA TRP A 119 -14.25 7.26 -10.05
C TRP A 119 -13.84 7.78 -11.42
N GLU A 120 -13.25 6.93 -12.26
CA GLU A 120 -12.81 7.26 -13.61
C GLU A 120 -13.45 6.32 -14.64
N LYS A 121 -13.74 6.87 -15.83
CA LYS A 121 -14.33 6.11 -16.95
C LYS A 121 -13.24 5.38 -17.72
N ILE A 122 -12.91 4.17 -17.26
CA ILE A 122 -11.91 3.30 -17.90
C ILE A 122 -12.62 2.03 -18.39
N PRO A 123 -12.24 1.49 -19.57
CA PRO A 123 -12.72 0.18 -19.99
C PRO A 123 -12.50 -0.90 -18.92
N ARG A 124 -13.36 -1.92 -18.95
CA ARG A 124 -13.32 -3.07 -18.05
C ARG A 124 -13.30 -4.35 -18.89
N ARG A 125 -12.20 -4.58 -19.61
CA ARG A 125 -12.05 -5.78 -20.45
C ARG A 125 -11.95 -7.07 -19.62
N HIS A 126 -11.45 -6.93 -18.39
CA HIS A 126 -11.26 -8.04 -17.46
C HIS A 126 -12.25 -7.93 -16.29
N ASN A 127 -13.15 -8.90 -16.18
CA ASN A 127 -14.12 -8.95 -15.09
C ASN A 127 -13.53 -9.68 -13.88
N THR A 128 -13.84 -9.16 -12.69
CA THR A 128 -13.56 -9.80 -11.40
C THR A 128 -14.86 -9.95 -10.61
N THR A 129 -14.98 -11.08 -9.92
CA THR A 129 -16.02 -11.36 -8.92
C THR A 129 -15.53 -11.11 -7.50
N GLU A 130 -14.24 -10.84 -7.33
CA GLU A 130 -13.64 -10.51 -6.04
C GLU A 130 -14.02 -9.08 -5.61
N PRO A 131 -14.07 -8.81 -4.30
CA PRO A 131 -14.25 -7.45 -3.81
C PRO A 131 -13.09 -6.55 -4.29
N ILE A 132 -13.44 -5.32 -4.67
CA ILE A 132 -12.49 -4.29 -5.11
C ILE A 132 -11.91 -3.49 -3.94
N MET A 133 -12.45 -3.67 -2.74
CA MET A 133 -11.87 -3.17 -1.51
C MET A 133 -12.34 -4.04 -0.34
N GLU A 134 -11.48 -4.23 0.65
CA GLU A 134 -11.76 -5.06 1.83
C GLU A 134 -11.11 -4.42 3.06
N PHE A 135 -11.92 -4.15 4.10
CA PHE A 135 -11.52 -3.44 5.30
C PHE A 135 -12.03 -4.13 6.56
N GLY A 136 -11.24 -4.14 7.62
CA GLY A 136 -11.70 -4.36 8.99
C GLY A 136 -11.94 -3.03 9.69
N ILE A 137 -13.04 -2.91 10.45
CA ILE A 137 -13.32 -1.76 11.32
C ILE A 137 -12.84 -2.08 12.74
N TYR A 138 -11.81 -1.38 13.20
CA TYR A 138 -11.16 -1.64 14.49
C TYR A 138 -11.44 -0.50 15.47
N ASN A 139 -12.09 -0.84 16.58
CA ASN A 139 -12.36 0.07 17.70
C ASN A 139 -11.28 0.03 18.80
N ASP A 140 -10.33 -0.87 18.66
CA ASP A 140 -9.24 -1.09 19.59
C ASP A 140 -8.05 -1.68 18.85
N GLY A 141 -6.89 -1.63 19.49
CA GLY A 141 -5.67 -2.13 18.89
C GLY A 141 -4.43 -1.76 19.69
N ILE A 142 -3.28 -2.19 19.20
CA ILE A 142 -1.99 -1.97 19.85
C ILE A 142 -1.18 -0.98 19.02
N LEU A 143 -0.65 0.03 19.67
CA LEU A 143 0.36 0.94 19.15
C LEU A 143 1.71 0.54 19.76
N PHE A 144 2.74 0.45 18.94
CA PHE A 144 4.10 0.23 19.41
C PHE A 144 4.93 1.48 19.10
N ASP A 145 5.32 2.20 20.15
CA ASP A 145 6.20 3.36 20.06
C ASP A 145 7.63 2.86 19.75
N ASN A 146 8.09 3.08 18.52
CA ASN A 146 9.40 2.60 18.08
C ASN A 146 10.56 3.33 18.76
N LYS A 147 10.33 4.56 19.28
CA LYS A 147 11.32 5.39 19.97
C LYS A 147 11.45 4.96 21.43
N GLN A 148 10.33 4.78 22.13
CA GLN A 148 10.30 4.38 23.54
C GLN A 148 10.38 2.87 23.75
N LYS A 149 10.18 2.07 22.69
CA LYS A 149 10.06 0.61 22.76
C LYS A 149 8.97 0.18 23.75
N LYS A 150 7.81 0.83 23.67
CA LYS A 150 6.65 0.58 24.53
C LYS A 150 5.44 0.19 23.71
N SER A 151 4.70 -0.77 24.23
CA SER A 151 3.40 -1.19 23.70
C SER A 151 2.30 -0.44 24.45
N LEU A 152 1.36 0.12 23.70
CA LEU A 152 0.19 0.83 24.21
C LEU A 152 -1.04 0.18 23.60
N TYR A 153 -2.12 0.10 24.36
CA TYR A 153 -3.41 -0.37 23.88
C TYR A 153 -4.41 0.78 23.91
N PHE A 154 -5.01 1.06 22.76
CA PHE A 154 -6.09 2.03 22.65
C PHE A 154 -7.43 1.29 22.53
N TYR A 155 -8.48 1.87 23.11
CA TYR A 155 -9.85 1.40 22.98
C TYR A 155 -10.85 2.56 23.17
N TYR A 156 -12.09 2.39 22.73
CA TYR A 156 -13.15 3.40 22.92
C TYR A 156 -14.16 3.00 24.00
N GLU A 157 -15.09 2.11 23.68
CA GLU A 157 -16.20 1.75 24.57
C GLU A 157 -15.85 0.56 25.46
N GLU A 158 -15.25 -0.48 24.88
CA GLU A 158 -14.94 -1.74 25.55
C GLU A 158 -13.42 -1.93 25.63
N ASN A 159 -12.91 -2.23 26.83
CA ASN A 159 -11.51 -2.59 27.03
C ASN A 159 -11.36 -4.11 26.93
N ARG A 160 -10.76 -4.60 25.84
CA ARG A 160 -10.57 -6.04 25.60
C ARG A 160 -9.15 -6.53 25.87
N VAL A 161 -8.35 -5.76 26.61
CA VAL A 161 -6.93 -6.09 26.86
C VAL A 161 -6.74 -7.47 27.49
N ASP A 162 -7.60 -7.86 28.42
CA ASP A 162 -7.55 -9.15 29.12
C ASP A 162 -8.09 -10.31 28.26
N GLU A 163 -8.74 -10.00 27.14
CA GLU A 163 -9.29 -10.97 26.19
C GLU A 163 -8.31 -11.30 25.05
N ILE A 164 -7.18 -10.57 24.97
CA ILE A 164 -6.18 -10.77 23.92
C ILE A 164 -5.55 -12.16 24.06
N LYS A 165 -5.92 -13.06 23.15
CA LYS A 165 -5.32 -14.39 23.04
C LYS A 165 -3.90 -14.29 22.49
N THR A 166 -2.97 -14.92 23.21
CA THR A 166 -1.56 -15.05 22.81
C THR A 166 -1.14 -16.52 22.76
N SER A 167 -0.34 -16.88 21.79
CA SER A 167 0.30 -18.19 21.67
C SER A 167 1.81 -18.07 21.69
N GLU A 168 2.51 -19.19 21.92
CA GLU A 168 3.96 -19.24 21.71
C GLU A 168 4.30 -18.93 20.23
N PRO A 169 5.39 -18.19 19.95
CA PRO A 169 5.76 -17.77 18.61
C PRO A 169 6.44 -18.91 17.83
N ILE A 170 5.73 -20.03 17.64
CA ILE A 170 6.22 -21.18 16.89
C ILE A 170 5.81 -21.01 15.43
N PHE A 171 6.78 -20.99 14.51
CA PHE A 171 6.48 -20.99 13.07
C PHE A 171 6.08 -22.39 12.61
N ASP A 172 4.92 -22.48 11.96
CA ASP A 172 4.53 -23.71 11.26
C ASP A 172 5.23 -23.81 9.90
N ASP A 173 5.12 -24.97 9.27
CA ASP A 173 5.70 -25.20 7.95
C ASP A 173 5.01 -24.33 6.88
N PHE A 174 5.76 -23.92 5.85
CA PHE A 174 5.24 -23.20 4.69
C PHE A 174 5.68 -23.93 3.44
N LYS A 175 4.75 -24.20 2.53
CA LYS A 175 5.04 -24.92 1.28
C LYS A 175 4.51 -24.14 0.10
N MET A 176 5.25 -24.21 -0.99
CA MET A 176 4.90 -23.55 -2.24
C MET A 176 5.24 -24.44 -3.44
N SER A 177 4.47 -24.31 -4.51
CA SER A 177 4.77 -24.89 -5.82
C SER A 177 5.85 -24.09 -6.57
N LYS A 178 6.17 -24.50 -7.79
CA LYS A 178 7.03 -23.72 -8.67
C LYS A 178 6.29 -22.50 -9.18
N ILE A 179 6.94 -21.35 -9.16
CA ILE A 179 6.40 -20.10 -9.71
C ILE A 179 6.29 -20.20 -11.23
N SER A 180 5.15 -19.74 -11.76
CA SER A 180 4.87 -19.56 -13.19
C SER A 180 4.64 -18.07 -13.51
N THR A 181 4.82 -17.67 -14.77
CA THR A 181 4.57 -16.29 -15.24
C THR A 181 3.40 -16.26 -16.19
N ASN A 182 2.58 -15.20 -16.13
CA ASN A 182 1.44 -15.02 -17.03
C ASN A 182 1.84 -14.54 -18.45
N LEU A 183 3.02 -13.94 -18.58
CA LEU A 183 3.59 -13.47 -19.83
C LEU A 183 5.01 -13.98 -19.96
N ASP A 184 5.32 -14.60 -21.09
CA ASP A 184 6.68 -14.95 -21.46
C ASP A 184 7.46 -13.73 -22.01
N LYS A 185 8.73 -13.95 -22.37
CA LYS A 185 9.60 -12.91 -22.90
C LYS A 185 9.06 -12.27 -24.19
N ASP A 186 8.52 -13.07 -25.10
CA ASP A 186 8.08 -12.61 -26.40
C ASP A 186 6.75 -11.86 -26.27
N GLU A 187 5.84 -12.36 -25.43
CA GLU A 187 4.57 -11.70 -25.10
C GLU A 187 4.79 -10.36 -24.41
N PHE A 188 5.67 -10.30 -23.40
CA PHE A 188 6.00 -9.05 -22.73
C PHE A 188 6.66 -8.05 -23.69
N SER A 189 7.57 -8.50 -24.55
CA SER A 189 8.20 -7.63 -25.54
C SER A 189 7.18 -7.02 -26.51
N LYS A 190 6.17 -7.79 -26.94
CA LYS A 190 5.11 -7.29 -27.83
C LYS A 190 4.30 -6.16 -27.19
N ILE A 191 3.93 -6.28 -25.91
CA ILE A 191 3.17 -5.23 -25.24
C ILE A 191 4.02 -3.99 -24.96
N VAL A 192 5.33 -4.14 -24.71
CA VAL A 192 6.27 -3.02 -24.59
C VAL A 192 6.39 -2.25 -25.91
N GLU A 193 6.58 -2.94 -27.04
CA GLU A 193 6.64 -2.26 -28.35
C GLU A 193 5.31 -1.61 -28.73
N SER A 194 4.18 -2.19 -28.32
CA SER A 194 2.85 -1.60 -28.49
C SER A 194 2.67 -0.33 -27.65
N ALA A 195 3.13 -0.33 -26.39
CA ALA A 195 3.16 0.86 -25.54
C ALA A 195 4.06 1.97 -26.12
N LYS A 196 5.22 1.61 -26.68
CA LYS A 196 6.10 2.57 -27.36
C LYS A 196 5.44 3.20 -28.58
N LYS A 197 4.59 2.45 -29.30
CA LYS A 197 3.80 3.02 -30.38
C LYS A 197 2.82 4.09 -29.86
N TYR A 198 2.11 3.82 -28.77
CA TYR A 198 1.24 4.83 -28.13
C TYR A 198 2.02 6.08 -27.72
N ILE A 199 3.24 5.92 -27.20
CA ILE A 199 4.12 7.05 -26.85
C ILE A 199 4.54 7.84 -28.09
N TYR A 200 4.95 7.13 -29.16
CA TYR A 200 5.34 7.76 -30.42
C TYR A 200 4.19 8.53 -31.08
N ASP A 201 2.98 7.99 -31.02
CA ASP A 201 1.77 8.61 -31.57
C ASP A 201 1.28 9.79 -30.69
N GLY A 202 1.87 9.99 -29.50
CA GLY A 202 1.60 11.12 -28.61
C GLY A 202 0.44 10.90 -27.64
N ASP A 203 -0.03 9.67 -27.46
CA ASP A 203 -1.12 9.34 -26.53
C ASP A 203 -0.71 9.53 -25.05
N VAL A 204 0.51 9.12 -24.72
CA VAL A 204 1.07 9.15 -23.35
C VAL A 204 2.55 9.48 -23.38
N PHE A 205 3.06 10.09 -22.31
CA PHE A 205 4.50 10.23 -22.07
C PHE A 205 5.08 8.92 -21.52
N GLN A 206 4.31 8.25 -20.67
CA GLN A 206 4.70 7.01 -19.99
C GLN A 206 3.47 6.15 -19.71
N VAL A 207 3.66 4.83 -19.79
CA VAL A 207 2.70 3.82 -19.28
C VAL A 207 3.45 2.74 -18.53
N VAL A 208 2.92 2.29 -17.40
CA VAL A 208 3.56 1.27 -16.55
C VAL A 208 2.89 -0.06 -16.79
N LEU A 209 3.57 -0.97 -17.50
CA LEU A 209 3.08 -2.32 -17.76
C LEU A 209 3.64 -3.31 -16.74
N SER A 210 2.89 -4.37 -16.46
CA SER A 210 3.24 -5.35 -15.43
C SER A 210 2.93 -6.78 -15.82
N ARG A 211 3.53 -7.72 -15.08
CA ARG A 211 3.31 -9.16 -15.24
C ARG A 211 3.26 -9.87 -13.88
N LYS A 212 2.53 -10.98 -13.84
CA LYS A 212 2.30 -11.77 -12.63
C LYS A 212 3.20 -13.00 -12.57
N PHE A 213 3.62 -13.31 -11.35
CA PHE A 213 4.36 -14.48 -10.92
C PHE A 213 3.46 -15.26 -9.96
N SER A 214 2.80 -16.29 -10.46
CA SER A 214 1.78 -17.05 -9.72
C SER A 214 2.37 -18.31 -9.10
N PHE A 215 1.81 -18.73 -7.98
CA PHE A 215 2.19 -19.93 -7.25
C PHE A 215 0.99 -20.52 -6.50
N GLU A 216 1.10 -21.79 -6.13
CA GLU A 216 0.24 -22.43 -5.14
C GLU A 216 1.00 -22.48 -3.82
N ALA A 217 0.36 -22.15 -2.70
CA ALA A 217 1.02 -22.17 -1.40
C ALA A 217 0.04 -22.41 -0.25
N HIS A 218 0.56 -22.99 0.83
CA HIS A 218 -0.15 -23.21 2.09
C HIS A 218 0.82 -23.20 3.27
N GLY A 219 0.31 -22.93 4.46
CA GLY A 219 1.10 -22.94 5.70
C GLY A 219 1.30 -21.55 6.32
N ASP A 220 2.41 -21.35 7.01
CA ASP A 220 2.64 -20.15 7.83
C ASP A 220 3.21 -18.96 7.03
N TYR A 221 2.31 -18.09 6.57
CA TYR A 221 2.67 -16.86 5.87
C TYR A 221 3.38 -15.82 6.75
N LEU A 222 3.37 -15.93 8.10
CA LEU A 222 4.21 -15.07 8.94
C LEU A 222 5.69 -15.38 8.76
N LYS A 223 6.05 -16.64 8.43
CA LYS A 223 7.42 -17.02 8.07
C LYS A 223 7.88 -16.29 6.81
N VAL A 224 7.00 -16.17 5.81
CA VAL A 224 7.26 -15.40 4.58
C VAL A 224 7.47 -13.91 4.90
N TYR A 225 6.61 -13.33 5.73
CA TYR A 225 6.75 -11.94 6.16
C TYR A 225 8.05 -11.70 6.93
N GLU A 226 8.44 -12.61 7.83
CA GLU A 226 9.72 -12.53 8.55
C GLU A 226 10.92 -12.44 7.58
N LYS A 227 10.94 -13.30 6.55
CA LYS A 227 12.01 -13.28 5.54
C LYS A 227 11.97 -11.99 4.72
N LEU A 228 10.79 -11.54 4.29
CA LEU A 228 10.66 -10.30 3.51
C LEU A 228 11.15 -9.07 4.29
N ARG A 229 10.79 -8.96 5.58
CA ARG A 229 11.25 -7.88 6.48
C ARG A 229 12.78 -7.81 6.57
N SER A 230 13.42 -8.97 6.58
CA SER A 230 14.88 -9.08 6.69
C SER A 230 15.59 -8.79 5.35
N LEU A 231 15.03 -9.27 4.24
CA LEU A 231 15.61 -9.14 2.91
C LEU A 231 15.45 -7.75 2.31
N ASN A 232 14.34 -7.07 2.59
CA ASN A 232 14.03 -5.76 2.02
C ASN A 232 13.25 -4.91 3.03
N PRO A 233 13.91 -4.25 3.99
CA PRO A 233 13.24 -3.33 4.90
C PRO A 233 12.86 -2.03 4.17
N SER A 234 11.57 -1.65 4.24
CA SER A 234 11.03 -0.47 3.58
C SER A 234 10.23 0.42 4.55
N PRO A 235 9.90 1.67 4.14
CA PRO A 235 9.08 2.57 4.96
C PRO A 235 7.68 2.04 5.27
N TYR A 236 7.11 1.20 4.39
CA TYR A 236 5.81 0.57 4.59
C TYR A 236 5.96 -0.95 4.54
N LEU A 237 6.05 -1.55 5.71
CA LEU A 237 5.99 -2.99 5.89
C LEU A 237 4.61 -3.36 6.41
N TYR A 238 3.99 -4.38 5.82
CA TYR A 238 2.68 -4.82 6.26
C TYR A 238 2.50 -6.32 6.13
N HIS A 239 1.81 -6.87 7.12
CA HIS A 239 1.18 -8.17 7.05
C HIS A 239 -0.29 -7.99 7.43
N LEU A 240 -1.19 -8.28 6.50
CA LEU A 240 -2.63 -8.15 6.66
C LEU A 240 -3.27 -9.49 6.35
N LYS A 241 -3.92 -10.08 7.36
CA LYS A 241 -4.70 -11.32 7.28
C LYS A 241 -6.17 -10.95 7.36
N MET A 242 -6.91 -11.14 6.27
CA MET A 242 -8.34 -10.86 6.15
C MET A 242 -9.06 -12.15 5.81
N GLY A 243 -9.35 -12.94 6.86
CA GLY A 243 -9.90 -14.27 6.70
C GLY A 243 -8.87 -15.21 6.09
N LYS A 244 -9.18 -15.68 4.89
CA LYS A 244 -8.31 -16.52 4.05
C LYS A 244 -7.30 -15.72 3.25
N LYS A 245 -7.54 -14.43 3.03
CA LYS A 245 -6.68 -13.57 2.21
C LYS A 245 -5.53 -13.03 3.04
N ILE A 246 -4.33 -13.10 2.48
CA ILE A 246 -3.09 -12.64 3.12
C ILE A 246 -2.41 -11.69 2.16
N THR A 247 -2.16 -10.48 2.64
CA THR A 247 -1.38 -9.46 1.94
C THR A 247 -0.12 -9.18 2.74
N ILE A 248 1.03 -9.45 2.14
CA ILE A 248 2.35 -9.23 2.73
C ILE A 248 3.09 -8.25 1.84
N GLY A 249 3.69 -7.21 2.37
CA GLY A 249 4.46 -6.30 1.53
C GLY A 249 5.51 -5.50 2.25
N SER A 250 6.41 -4.98 1.41
CA SER A 250 7.50 -4.08 1.78
C SER A 250 7.55 -2.96 0.74
N SER A 251 6.52 -2.10 0.78
CA SER A 251 6.36 -1.05 -0.22
C SER A 251 7.34 0.10 0.03
N PRO A 252 8.10 0.51 -1.00
CA PRO A 252 9.01 1.63 -0.88
C PRO A 252 8.29 2.99 -0.98
N GLU A 253 7.02 3.02 -1.37
CA GLU A 253 6.37 4.23 -1.85
C GLU A 253 5.00 4.48 -1.19
N MET A 254 4.85 5.71 -0.70
CA MET A 254 3.60 6.22 -0.13
C MET A 254 2.68 6.68 -1.25
N LEU A 255 1.42 6.26 -1.23
CA LEU A 255 0.39 6.82 -2.09
C LEU A 255 -0.03 8.20 -1.55
N LEU A 256 -0.51 8.21 -0.30
CA LEU A 256 -1.09 9.37 0.36
C LEU A 256 -0.93 9.26 1.87
N ARG A 257 -0.70 10.41 2.49
CA ARG A 257 -0.97 10.59 3.90
C ARG A 257 -1.78 11.86 4.13
N VAL A 258 -2.73 11.77 5.05
CA VAL A 258 -3.44 12.93 5.61
C VAL A 258 -3.22 12.92 7.11
N THR A 259 -2.71 14.02 7.66
CA THR A 259 -2.57 14.21 9.11
C THR A 259 -3.09 15.60 9.45
N ASN A 260 -4.10 15.66 10.32
CA ASN A 260 -4.90 16.88 10.53
C ASN A 260 -5.47 17.41 9.19
N ASP A 261 -5.12 18.64 8.82
CA ASP A 261 -5.46 19.27 7.55
C ASP A 261 -4.32 19.25 6.54
N GLN A 262 -3.24 18.48 6.76
CA GLN A 262 -2.13 18.38 5.82
C GLN A 262 -2.27 17.11 4.96
N VAL A 263 -2.33 17.29 3.65
CA VAL A 263 -2.23 16.23 2.64
C VAL A 263 -0.79 16.17 2.16
N GLU A 264 -0.21 14.98 2.07
CA GLU A 264 1.14 14.81 1.56
C GLU A 264 1.32 13.56 0.71
N THR A 265 2.26 13.64 -0.23
CA THR A 265 2.71 12.52 -1.07
C THR A 265 4.22 12.64 -1.32
N PHE A 266 4.89 11.51 -1.51
CA PHE A 266 6.32 11.44 -1.80
C PHE A 266 6.56 10.79 -3.16
N PRO A 267 6.50 11.55 -4.27
CA PRO A 267 6.97 11.05 -5.56
C PRO A 267 8.41 10.56 -5.43
N ILE A 268 8.65 9.33 -5.90
CA ILE A 268 9.97 8.69 -5.91
C ILE A 268 10.29 8.33 -7.35
N ALA A 269 11.48 8.72 -7.81
CA ALA A 269 12.00 8.27 -9.09
C ALA A 269 13.53 8.17 -9.02
N GLY A 270 14.11 7.38 -9.92
CA GLY A 270 15.53 7.17 -9.98
C GLY A 270 16.11 6.42 -8.79
N THR A 271 17.00 5.48 -9.10
CA THR A 271 17.58 4.58 -8.11
C THR A 271 19.06 4.42 -8.38
N ARG A 272 19.88 4.52 -7.34
CA ARG A 272 21.28 4.07 -7.37
C ARG A 272 21.55 3.16 -6.19
N LYS A 273 22.38 2.13 -6.40
CA LYS A 273 22.80 1.22 -5.32
C LYS A 273 23.67 1.98 -4.31
N ILE A 274 23.50 1.64 -3.04
CA ILE A 274 24.44 2.02 -1.98
C ILE A 274 25.48 0.90 -1.83
N SER A 275 26.71 1.29 -1.55
CA SER A 275 27.83 0.39 -1.24
C SER A 275 28.53 0.86 0.04
N ASP A 276 29.48 0.07 0.56
CA ASP A 276 30.24 0.44 1.76
C ASP A 276 31.26 1.57 1.52
N ASP A 277 31.39 2.05 0.28
CA ASP A 277 32.28 3.16 -0.08
C ASP A 277 31.50 4.49 -0.21
N GLU A 278 31.66 5.36 0.78
CA GLU A 278 31.06 6.69 0.82
C GLU A 278 31.44 7.59 -0.37
N THR A 279 32.67 7.46 -0.88
CA THR A 279 33.11 8.26 -2.03
C THR A 279 32.35 7.83 -3.28
N LYS A 280 32.20 6.52 -3.47
CA LYS A 280 31.39 5.96 -4.56
C LYS A 280 29.92 6.32 -4.41
N ASN A 281 29.36 6.25 -3.20
CA ASN A 281 27.97 6.64 -2.94
C ASN A 281 27.72 8.12 -3.28
N LYS A 282 28.65 9.01 -2.90
CA LYS A 282 28.58 10.43 -3.24
C LYS A 282 28.65 10.67 -4.75
N LYS A 283 29.51 9.91 -5.47
CA LYS A 283 29.58 9.98 -6.94
C LYS A 283 28.27 9.52 -7.59
N LEU A 284 27.71 8.39 -7.15
CA LEU A 284 26.42 7.88 -7.64
C LEU A 284 25.27 8.83 -7.31
N ARG A 285 25.32 9.51 -6.17
CA ARG A 285 24.36 10.57 -5.80
C ARG A 285 24.44 11.74 -6.75
N GLN A 286 25.66 12.21 -7.05
CA GLN A 286 25.89 13.31 -8.01
C GLN A 286 25.44 12.93 -9.42
N GLU A 287 25.72 11.69 -9.84
CA GLU A 287 25.24 11.14 -11.11
C GLU A 287 23.71 11.19 -11.17
N LEU A 288 23.01 10.66 -10.16
CA LEU A 288 21.55 10.62 -10.09
C LEU A 288 20.90 12.00 -10.21
N VAL A 289 21.44 13.02 -9.51
CA VAL A 289 20.90 14.39 -9.58
C VAL A 289 21.28 15.16 -10.84
N SER A 290 22.14 14.58 -11.69
CA SER A 290 22.57 15.16 -12.97
C SER A 290 22.06 14.37 -14.19
N ASP A 291 21.43 13.22 -13.95
CA ASP A 291 20.89 12.35 -15.00
C ASP A 291 19.63 13.00 -15.57
N GLU A 292 19.74 13.55 -16.79
CA GLU A 292 18.66 14.29 -17.44
C GLU A 292 17.40 13.44 -17.63
N LYS A 293 17.55 12.12 -17.82
CA LYS A 293 16.41 11.20 -17.96
C LYS A 293 15.67 11.07 -16.64
N GLU A 294 16.38 10.78 -15.56
CA GLU A 294 15.82 10.59 -14.22
C GLU A 294 15.18 11.89 -13.70
N LEU A 295 15.82 13.04 -13.97
CA LEU A 295 15.27 14.36 -13.63
C LEU A 295 13.96 14.65 -14.36
N ALA A 296 13.89 14.33 -15.67
CA ALA A 296 12.69 14.55 -16.46
C ALA A 296 11.52 13.67 -15.97
N GLU A 297 11.77 12.38 -15.74
CA GLU A 297 10.78 11.44 -15.20
C GLU A 297 10.32 11.88 -13.80
N HIS A 298 11.25 12.24 -12.92
CA HIS A 298 10.91 12.72 -11.59
C HIS A 298 10.08 14.01 -11.62
N THR A 299 10.45 14.97 -12.47
CA THR A 299 9.70 16.24 -12.61
C THR A 299 8.26 15.98 -13.02
N MET A 300 8.04 15.08 -13.98
CA MET A 300 6.70 14.68 -14.42
C MET A 300 5.87 14.11 -13.26
N LEU A 301 6.46 13.23 -12.45
CA LEU A 301 5.79 12.64 -11.29
C LEU A 301 5.49 13.66 -10.19
N VAL A 302 6.38 14.63 -9.98
CA VAL A 302 6.14 15.76 -9.06
C VAL A 302 4.97 16.61 -9.53
N ASP A 303 4.90 16.92 -10.82
CA ASP A 303 3.79 17.70 -11.37
C ASP A 303 2.46 16.94 -11.31
N LEU A 304 2.47 15.63 -11.51
CA LEU A 304 1.29 14.79 -11.32
C LEU A 304 0.85 14.79 -9.85
N GLY A 305 1.78 14.59 -8.91
CA GLY A 305 1.48 14.64 -7.47
C GLY A 305 0.91 16.00 -7.03
N ARG A 306 1.45 17.10 -7.56
CA ARG A 306 0.93 18.46 -7.34
C ARG A 306 -0.48 18.63 -7.91
N ASN A 307 -0.73 18.12 -9.11
CA ASN A 307 -2.04 18.17 -9.74
C ASN A 307 -3.08 17.40 -8.93
N ASP A 308 -2.73 16.20 -8.49
CA ASP A 308 -3.65 15.32 -7.78
C ASP A 308 -4.05 15.88 -6.41
N ILE A 309 -3.09 16.25 -5.55
CA ILE A 309 -3.46 16.84 -4.25
C ILE A 309 -4.11 18.22 -4.41
N GLY A 310 -3.79 18.95 -5.49
CA GLY A 310 -4.39 20.24 -5.81
C GLY A 310 -5.89 20.20 -6.07
N LYS A 311 -6.46 19.04 -6.39
CA LYS A 311 -7.92 18.86 -6.55
C LYS A 311 -8.69 19.02 -5.23
N VAL A 312 -8.02 18.73 -4.11
CA VAL A 312 -8.65 18.70 -2.76
C VAL A 312 -8.02 19.69 -1.77
N CYS A 313 -6.95 20.37 -2.15
CA CYS A 313 -6.28 21.34 -1.28
C CYS A 313 -6.77 22.77 -1.52
N ASP A 314 -6.63 23.62 -0.49
CA ASP A 314 -6.86 25.06 -0.60
C ASP A 314 -5.93 25.68 -1.67
N TYR A 315 -6.49 26.57 -2.50
CA TYR A 315 -5.72 27.28 -3.53
C TYR A 315 -4.50 27.99 -2.91
N GLY A 316 -3.34 27.81 -3.56
CA GLY A 316 -2.08 28.41 -3.11
C GLY A 316 -1.38 27.70 -1.95
N THR A 317 -1.95 26.61 -1.40
CA THR A 317 -1.31 25.85 -0.30
C THR A 317 -0.44 24.69 -0.77
N VAL A 318 -0.69 24.18 -1.99
CA VAL A 318 0.12 23.11 -2.58
C VAL A 318 1.53 23.61 -2.87
N ARG A 319 2.51 23.03 -2.20
CA ARG A 319 3.92 23.40 -2.32
C ARG A 319 4.83 22.18 -2.28
N VAL A 320 6.01 22.35 -2.84
CA VAL A 320 7.10 21.37 -2.73
C VAL A 320 7.99 21.81 -1.58
N ASN A 321 7.97 21.07 -0.47
CA ASN A 321 8.79 21.40 0.71
C ASN A 321 10.28 21.11 0.46
N LYS A 322 10.57 19.97 -0.17
CA LYS A 322 11.91 19.54 -0.56
C LYS A 322 11.84 18.96 -1.96
N LEU A 323 12.55 19.57 -2.90
CA LEU A 323 12.58 19.16 -4.30
C LEU A 323 13.81 18.29 -4.58
N MET A 324 13.59 17.11 -5.14
CA MET A 324 14.64 16.21 -5.67
C MET A 324 15.75 15.89 -4.64
N GLU A 325 15.38 15.71 -3.38
CA GLU A 325 16.31 15.31 -2.33
C GLU A 325 16.68 13.84 -2.54
N VAL A 326 17.97 13.50 -2.55
CA VAL A 326 18.37 12.10 -2.54
C VAL A 326 18.35 11.57 -1.11
N LYS A 327 17.42 10.64 -0.83
CA LYS A 327 17.33 9.95 0.46
C LYS A 327 17.92 8.54 0.37
N GLN A 328 18.65 8.15 1.41
CA GLN A 328 19.27 6.83 1.51
C GLN A 328 18.33 5.87 2.23
N PHE A 329 18.21 4.67 1.69
CA PHE A 329 17.54 3.50 2.26
C PHE A 329 18.58 2.40 2.44
N SER A 330 18.20 1.23 2.98
CA SER A 330 19.18 0.20 3.37
C SER A 330 20.13 -0.26 2.27
N HIS A 331 19.67 -0.37 1.02
CA HIS A 331 20.47 -0.89 -0.10
C HIS A 331 20.55 0.05 -1.30
N VAL A 332 19.78 1.14 -1.28
CA VAL A 332 19.57 2.03 -2.42
C VAL A 332 19.39 3.46 -1.95
N GLN A 333 19.67 4.42 -2.83
CA GLN A 333 19.29 5.81 -2.67
C GLN A 333 18.35 6.22 -3.80
N HIS A 334 17.33 7.00 -3.45
CA HIS A 334 16.31 7.47 -4.38
C HIS A 334 16.21 8.98 -4.40
N MET A 335 15.87 9.54 -5.55
CA MET A 335 15.44 10.93 -5.64
C MET A 335 13.99 11.00 -5.18
N VAL A 336 13.73 11.83 -4.17
CA VAL A 336 12.41 12.02 -3.59
C VAL A 336 12.05 13.48 -3.50
N THR A 337 10.79 13.78 -3.75
CA THR A 337 10.23 15.11 -3.57
C THR A 337 9.10 15.03 -2.57
N HIS A 338 9.03 16.00 -1.65
CA HIS A 338 7.94 16.09 -0.68
C HIS A 338 6.92 17.12 -1.14
N VAL A 339 5.76 16.65 -1.59
CA VAL A 339 4.65 17.51 -2.02
C VAL A 339 3.61 17.54 -0.91
N VAL A 340 3.26 18.75 -0.46
CA VAL A 340 2.26 18.96 0.59
C VAL A 340 1.23 19.98 0.18
N GLY A 341 0.03 19.87 0.74
CA GLY A 341 -1.03 20.87 0.61
C GLY A 341 -1.92 20.87 1.84
N LYS A 342 -2.70 21.93 2.02
CA LYS A 342 -3.69 22.01 3.09
C LYS A 342 -5.04 21.52 2.55
N LEU A 343 -5.59 20.46 3.12
CA LEU A 343 -6.90 19.91 2.79
C LEU A 343 -7.98 21.00 2.94
N ASN A 344 -8.75 21.21 1.89
CA ASN A 344 -9.86 22.15 1.94
C ASN A 344 -10.97 21.60 2.84
N LYS A 345 -11.61 22.48 3.62
CA LYS A 345 -12.63 22.10 4.61
C LYS A 345 -13.87 21.41 4.04
N ASN A 346 -14.08 21.48 2.71
CA ASN A 346 -15.18 20.80 2.03
C ASN A 346 -14.86 19.33 1.69
N TYR A 347 -13.62 18.90 1.87
CA TYR A 347 -13.15 17.55 1.58
C TYR A 347 -12.65 16.86 2.85
N ASP A 348 -12.61 15.53 2.80
CA ASP A 348 -12.02 14.70 3.84
C ASP A 348 -10.92 13.76 3.30
N MET A 349 -10.41 12.88 4.15
CA MET A 349 -9.38 11.91 3.81
C MET A 349 -9.80 10.93 2.69
N TYR A 350 -11.09 10.64 2.53
CA TYR A 350 -11.58 9.77 1.46
C TYR A 350 -11.57 10.50 0.12
N ASP A 351 -11.92 11.78 0.11
CA ASP A 351 -11.80 12.63 -1.08
C ASP A 351 -10.34 12.80 -1.49
N ALA A 352 -9.44 13.01 -0.52
CA ALA A 352 -8.01 13.08 -0.78
C ALA A 352 -7.48 11.77 -1.37
N PHE A 353 -7.90 10.61 -0.85
CA PHE A 353 -7.56 9.31 -1.41
C PHE A 353 -7.99 9.17 -2.88
N LYS A 354 -9.27 9.48 -3.17
CA LYS A 354 -9.81 9.42 -4.55
C LYS A 354 -9.03 10.31 -5.52
N ALA A 355 -8.61 11.49 -5.08
CA ALA A 355 -7.91 12.45 -5.92
C ALA A 355 -6.54 11.97 -6.41
N VAL A 356 -5.84 11.17 -5.59
CA VAL A 356 -4.49 10.67 -5.90
C VAL A 356 -4.48 9.26 -6.48
N PHE A 357 -5.53 8.47 -6.26
CA PHE A 357 -5.56 7.06 -6.65
C PHE A 357 -5.80 6.86 -8.17
N PRO A 358 -5.17 5.85 -8.80
CA PRO A 358 -3.93 5.19 -8.37
C PRO A 358 -2.72 6.11 -8.59
N ALA A 359 -1.57 5.73 -8.03
CA ALA A 359 -0.35 6.50 -8.21
C ALA A 359 0.12 6.51 -9.68
N GLY A 360 0.73 7.63 -10.10
CA GLY A 360 1.31 7.78 -11.43
C GLY A 360 2.44 6.81 -11.72
N THR A 361 3.26 6.50 -10.71
CA THR A 361 4.41 5.57 -10.78
C THR A 361 4.02 4.14 -11.12
N VAL A 362 2.74 3.79 -10.97
CA VAL A 362 2.19 2.47 -11.32
C VAL A 362 1.14 2.52 -12.42
N SER A 363 0.83 3.69 -12.96
CA SER A 363 -0.13 3.85 -14.07
C SER A 363 0.55 4.48 -15.28
N GLY A 364 0.82 5.77 -15.22
CA GLY A 364 1.51 6.53 -16.26
C GLY A 364 1.05 7.98 -16.33
N ALA A 365 1.40 8.66 -17.42
CA ALA A 365 1.08 10.06 -17.64
C ALA A 365 0.76 10.33 -19.11
N PRO A 366 -0.38 10.95 -19.46
CA PRO A 366 -1.53 11.27 -18.60
C PRO A 366 -2.20 10.04 -17.96
N LYS A 367 -2.62 10.14 -16.70
CA LYS A 367 -3.05 9.00 -15.87
C LYS A 367 -4.17 8.18 -16.51
N VAL A 368 -5.29 8.81 -16.87
CA VAL A 368 -6.47 8.12 -17.43
C VAL A 368 -6.12 7.37 -18.72
N ARG A 369 -5.41 8.04 -19.65
CA ARG A 369 -5.02 7.43 -20.92
C ARG A 369 -4.07 6.26 -20.74
N ALA A 370 -3.11 6.36 -19.82
CA ALA A 370 -2.21 5.27 -19.48
C ALA A 370 -2.98 4.05 -18.92
N MET A 371 -4.01 4.28 -18.10
CA MET A 371 -4.83 3.18 -17.56
C MET A 371 -5.70 2.50 -18.62
N GLU A 372 -6.19 3.22 -19.62
CA GLU A 372 -6.88 2.62 -20.78
C GLU A 372 -5.94 1.70 -21.57
N ILE A 373 -4.69 2.13 -21.77
CA ILE A 373 -3.65 1.33 -22.44
C ILE A 373 -3.29 0.10 -21.59
N ILE A 374 -3.22 0.24 -20.27
CA ILE A 374 -3.01 -0.90 -19.35
C ILE A 374 -4.14 -1.92 -19.47
N ASP A 375 -5.41 -1.49 -19.44
CA ASP A 375 -6.56 -2.38 -19.59
C ASP A 375 -6.57 -3.06 -20.97
N GLU A 376 -5.99 -2.43 -21.99
CA GLU A 376 -5.85 -3.01 -23.32
C GLU A 376 -4.72 -4.04 -23.44
N LEU A 377 -3.55 -3.75 -22.87
CA LEU A 377 -2.32 -4.50 -23.12
C LEU A 377 -2.05 -5.59 -22.06
N GLU A 378 -2.48 -5.41 -20.82
CA GLU A 378 -2.33 -6.46 -19.80
C GLU A 378 -3.38 -7.56 -19.99
N PRO A 379 -3.03 -8.85 -19.79
CA PRO A 379 -3.94 -9.95 -20.08
C PRO A 379 -5.04 -10.15 -19.02
N GLU A 380 -4.94 -9.49 -17.87
CA GLU A 380 -5.80 -9.69 -16.71
C GLU A 380 -5.87 -8.46 -15.80
N SER A 381 -6.91 -8.38 -14.97
CA SER A 381 -7.02 -7.36 -13.92
C SER A 381 -5.87 -7.42 -12.92
N ARG A 382 -5.45 -6.27 -12.42
CA ARG A 382 -4.38 -6.17 -11.41
C ARG A 382 -4.81 -6.62 -10.01
N GLY A 383 -6.09 -6.48 -9.68
CA GLY A 383 -6.59 -6.73 -8.34
C GLY A 383 -5.85 -5.86 -7.33
N PRO A 384 -5.29 -6.41 -6.25
CA PRO A 384 -4.62 -5.63 -5.22
C PRO A 384 -3.27 -5.03 -5.68
N TYR A 385 -2.62 -5.56 -6.73
CA TYR A 385 -1.35 -4.97 -7.22
C TYR A 385 -1.56 -3.55 -7.72
N ALA A 386 -0.65 -2.64 -7.38
CA ALA A 386 -0.74 -1.21 -7.69
C ALA A 386 -1.98 -0.50 -7.08
N GLY A 387 -2.74 -1.20 -6.23
CA GLY A 387 -3.76 -0.61 -5.37
C GLY A 387 -3.13 0.09 -4.16
N ALA A 388 -3.85 0.09 -3.04
CA ALA A 388 -3.42 0.73 -1.81
C ALA A 388 -3.64 -0.18 -0.59
N VAL A 389 -2.67 -0.21 0.32
CA VAL A 389 -2.77 -0.87 1.63
C VAL A 389 -2.54 0.16 2.72
N GLY A 390 -3.44 0.24 3.70
CA GLY A 390 -3.38 1.31 4.69
C GLY A 390 -4.64 1.41 5.53
N TYR A 391 -4.87 2.61 6.07
CA TYR A 391 -6.00 2.87 6.96
C TYR A 391 -6.63 4.25 6.79
N PHE A 392 -7.91 4.32 7.14
CA PHE A 392 -8.66 5.54 7.44
C PHE A 392 -8.97 5.55 8.94
N SER A 393 -8.44 6.51 9.69
CA SER A 393 -8.60 6.57 11.15
C SER A 393 -9.77 7.44 11.60
N PHE A 394 -10.33 7.16 12.78
CA PHE A 394 -11.44 7.93 13.36
C PHE A 394 -11.13 9.41 13.58
N ASN A 395 -9.85 9.80 13.63
CA ASN A 395 -9.44 11.19 13.81
C ASN A 395 -9.27 11.97 12.50
N GLY A 396 -9.69 11.40 11.38
CA GLY A 396 -9.57 12.02 10.05
C GLY A 396 -8.20 11.89 9.41
N CYS A 397 -7.24 11.21 10.06
CA CYS A 397 -5.97 10.85 9.45
C CYS A 397 -6.10 9.60 8.57
N CYS A 398 -5.31 9.54 7.50
CA CYS A 398 -5.13 8.31 6.72
C CYS A 398 -3.67 8.14 6.30
N ASP A 399 -3.25 6.90 6.10
CA ASP A 399 -1.92 6.59 5.59
C ASP A 399 -1.99 5.34 4.71
N PHE A 400 -1.59 5.47 3.45
CA PHE A 400 -1.67 4.41 2.45
C PHE A 400 -0.36 4.28 1.69
N ALA A 401 0.15 3.05 1.65
CA ALA A 401 1.21 2.64 0.75
C ALA A 401 0.64 2.20 -0.59
N ILE A 402 1.41 2.37 -1.66
CA ILE A 402 1.09 1.71 -2.93
C ILE A 402 1.36 0.21 -2.76
N ALA A 403 0.42 -0.64 -3.20
CA ALA A 403 0.49 -2.09 -3.09
C ALA A 403 1.44 -2.71 -4.13
N ILE A 404 2.73 -2.37 -4.04
CA ILE A 404 3.85 -2.92 -4.82
C ILE A 404 4.83 -3.62 -3.88
N ARG A 405 5.78 -4.37 -4.44
CA ARG A 405 6.71 -5.19 -3.65
C ARG A 405 5.98 -6.06 -2.62
N SER A 406 4.89 -6.67 -3.09
CA SER A 406 3.88 -7.34 -2.29
C SER A 406 3.62 -8.75 -2.79
N ILE A 407 3.20 -9.60 -1.87
CA ILE A 407 2.70 -10.96 -2.07
C ILE A 407 1.23 -10.93 -1.68
N PHE A 408 0.38 -11.39 -2.60
CA PHE A 408 -1.04 -11.53 -2.36
C PHE A 408 -1.37 -13.01 -2.45
N ALA A 409 -1.96 -13.56 -1.40
CA ALA A 409 -2.26 -14.97 -1.30
C ALA A 409 -3.66 -15.21 -0.71
N ASP A 410 -4.20 -16.36 -1.02
CA ASP A 410 -5.35 -16.96 -0.35
C ASP A 410 -4.99 -18.38 0.14
N ASP A 411 -5.99 -19.18 0.51
CA ASP A 411 -5.81 -20.53 1.07
C ASP A 411 -4.95 -21.46 0.20
N ASN A 412 -4.99 -21.30 -1.12
CA ASN A 412 -4.41 -22.28 -2.05
C ASN A 412 -3.44 -21.66 -3.04
N SER A 413 -3.57 -20.37 -3.33
CA SER A 413 -2.85 -19.72 -4.40
C SER A 413 -2.38 -18.34 -4.01
N GLY A 414 -1.39 -17.84 -4.74
CA GLY A 414 -0.94 -16.47 -4.58
C GLY A 414 -0.18 -15.99 -5.78
N PHE A 415 0.12 -14.71 -5.77
CA PHE A 415 0.93 -14.10 -6.79
C PHE A 415 1.77 -12.94 -6.24
N VAL A 416 2.86 -12.71 -6.95
CA VAL A 416 3.63 -11.46 -6.92
C VAL A 416 3.44 -10.81 -8.27
N GLN A 417 3.27 -9.49 -8.31
CA GLN A 417 3.20 -8.74 -9.57
C GLN A 417 4.22 -7.61 -9.55
N ALA A 418 4.86 -7.38 -10.69
CA ALA A 418 5.87 -6.35 -10.85
C ALA A 418 5.77 -5.73 -12.25
N GLY A 419 6.04 -4.42 -12.32
CA GLY A 419 5.93 -3.65 -13.54
C GLY A 419 7.11 -2.71 -13.78
N ALA A 420 7.17 -2.20 -14.99
CA ALA A 420 8.19 -1.30 -15.49
C ALA A 420 7.55 -0.11 -16.23
N GLY A 421 8.10 1.08 -16.03
CA GLY A 421 7.65 2.30 -16.70
C GLY A 421 8.18 2.31 -18.12
N ILE A 422 7.28 2.26 -19.10
CA ILE A 422 7.63 2.28 -20.51
C ILE A 422 7.67 3.73 -20.97
N VAL A 423 8.83 4.13 -21.48
CA VAL A 423 9.11 5.43 -22.07
C VAL A 423 9.61 5.24 -23.51
N PHE A 424 9.79 6.36 -24.24
CA PHE A 424 10.15 6.32 -25.65
C PHE A 424 11.42 5.50 -25.96
N ASP A 425 12.44 5.59 -25.11
CA ASP A 425 13.73 4.92 -25.25
C ASP A 425 13.81 3.55 -24.54
N SER A 426 12.69 3.05 -24.00
CA SER A 426 12.64 1.75 -23.33
C SER A 426 13.07 0.61 -24.27
N ILE A 427 13.80 -0.34 -23.69
CA ILE A 427 14.29 -1.54 -24.36
C ILE A 427 13.61 -2.75 -23.72
N SER A 428 12.79 -3.47 -24.47
CA SER A 428 11.97 -4.60 -24.00
C SER A 428 12.73 -5.59 -23.10
N ASP A 429 13.96 -5.97 -23.47
CA ASP A 429 14.80 -6.89 -22.66
C ASP A 429 15.23 -6.31 -21.30
N ASN A 430 15.41 -4.99 -21.20
CA ASN A 430 15.76 -4.33 -19.95
C ASN A 430 14.53 -4.21 -19.04
N GLU A 431 13.38 -3.85 -19.61
CA GLU A 431 12.13 -3.74 -18.86
C GLU A 431 11.69 -5.10 -18.28
N LEU A 432 11.89 -6.18 -19.05
CA LEU A 432 11.65 -7.55 -18.58
C LEU A 432 12.52 -7.87 -17.37
N LYS A 433 13.83 -7.60 -17.45
CA LYS A 433 14.77 -7.82 -16.33
C LYS A 433 14.42 -6.96 -15.13
N GLU A 434 13.94 -5.74 -15.35
CA GLU A 434 13.51 -4.85 -14.27
C GLU A 434 12.32 -5.43 -13.51
N THR A 435 11.30 -5.96 -14.19
CA THR A 435 10.18 -6.63 -13.52
C THR A 435 10.64 -7.86 -12.71
N GLU A 436 11.60 -8.64 -13.23
CA GLU A 436 12.24 -9.76 -12.51
C GLU A 436 12.96 -9.28 -11.25
N HIS A 437 13.83 -8.26 -11.37
CA HIS A 437 14.53 -7.67 -10.24
C HIS A 437 13.56 -7.10 -9.20
N LYS A 438 12.44 -6.51 -9.66
CA LYS A 438 11.40 -5.96 -8.78
C LYS A 438 10.69 -7.07 -8.01
N ALA A 439 10.44 -8.22 -8.64
CA ALA A 439 9.79 -9.37 -8.02
C ALA A 439 10.72 -10.17 -7.10
N ASN A 440 12.03 -10.13 -7.35
CA ASN A 440 13.01 -11.07 -6.77
C ASN A 440 13.02 -11.13 -5.24
N ALA A 441 12.87 -10.00 -4.54
CA ALA A 441 12.87 -9.99 -3.08
C ALA A 441 11.72 -10.82 -2.50
N MET A 442 10.51 -10.69 -3.05
CA MET A 442 9.33 -11.44 -2.62
C MET A 442 9.45 -12.92 -2.99
N ILE A 443 9.95 -13.21 -4.20
CA ILE A 443 10.19 -14.58 -4.66
C ILE A 443 11.21 -15.29 -3.74
N THR A 444 12.29 -14.60 -3.37
CA THR A 444 13.31 -15.13 -2.48
C THR A 444 12.76 -15.36 -1.08
N ALA A 445 11.95 -14.43 -0.55
CA ALA A 445 11.28 -14.60 0.74
C ALA A 445 10.37 -15.83 0.76
N LEU A 446 9.59 -16.07 -0.31
CA LEU A 446 8.77 -17.27 -0.46
C LEU A 446 9.63 -18.55 -0.50
N MET A 447 10.70 -18.56 -1.30
CA MET A 447 11.60 -19.72 -1.41
C MET A 447 12.37 -20.02 -0.13
N GLU A 448 12.77 -19.00 0.63
CA GLU A 448 13.44 -19.18 1.92
C GLU A 448 12.47 -19.63 3.01
N ALA A 449 11.23 -19.14 2.99
CA ALA A 449 10.20 -19.61 3.89
C ALA A 449 9.78 -21.07 3.59
N SER A 450 9.90 -21.53 2.33
CA SER A 450 9.60 -22.91 1.96
C SER A 450 10.73 -23.91 2.21
N LYS A 451 11.87 -23.46 2.72
CA LYS A 451 12.95 -24.30 3.24
C LYS A 451 12.69 -24.63 4.70
#